data_AF-A0A2X3C2X4-F1
#
_entry.id   AF-A0A2X3C2X4-F1
#
_cell.length_a   1.000
_cell.length_b   1.000
_cell.length_c   1.000
_cell.angle_alpha   90.00
_cell.angle_beta   90.00
_cell.angle_gamma   90.00
#
_symmetry.space_group_name_H-M   'P 1'
#
loop_
_entity.id
_entity.type
_entity.pdbx_description
1 polymer ?
#
loop_
_entity_poly.entity_id
_entity_poly.type
_entity_poly.pdbx_seq_one_letter_code
_entity_poly.pdbx_strand_id
1 'polypeptide(L)'
;MNTKKQNKKKKGFTLIELIIVIAIIAILAAIAIPNFLGIQRKSKIKADIASAKTIYDGVTAGIAEGKIVPSIGTETFILNPSASGSKAEVTASGTATQAMKNNAAELQGYLQTIPEPKFKSGKFIVTIASEKNLVKPVIKVGIGETTIQTEVYPGGKDEYAINNVDGKATEKPDSNVVNQGSDS
;
A
#
# COMPACT_ATOMS: atom_id res chain seq x y z
N MET A 1 -67.28 18.86 33.34
CA MET A 1 -66.89 17.75 32.45
C MET A 1 -65.47 17.33 32.83
N ASN A 2 -65.30 16.25 33.61
CA ASN A 2 -63.98 15.84 34.13
C ASN A 2 -63.27 14.92 33.12
N THR A 3 -62.25 15.43 32.44
CA THR A 3 -61.41 14.65 31.52
C THR A 3 -60.34 13.88 32.31
N LYS A 4 -60.53 12.56 32.46
CA LYS A 4 -59.52 11.63 33.00
C LYS A 4 -58.32 11.55 32.04
N LYS A 5 -57.20 12.17 32.41
CA LYS A 5 -55.91 12.08 31.70
C LYS A 5 -55.31 10.69 31.96
N GLN A 6 -55.31 9.83 30.94
CA GLN A 6 -54.72 8.49 30.98
C GLN A 6 -53.18 8.62 30.93
N ASN A 7 -52.50 8.41 32.07
CA ASN A 7 -51.04 8.32 32.11
C ASN A 7 -50.61 6.99 31.48
N LYS A 8 -50.16 7.01 30.23
CA LYS A 8 -49.51 5.86 29.59
C LYS A 8 -48.22 5.55 30.35
N LYS A 9 -48.18 4.42 31.09
CA LYS A 9 -46.97 3.93 31.75
C LYS A 9 -45.88 3.76 30.68
N LYS A 10 -44.81 4.56 30.76
CA LYS A 10 -43.62 4.33 29.93
C LYS A 10 -42.99 3.02 30.41
N LYS A 11 -43.01 1.97 29.57
CA LYS A 11 -42.24 0.76 29.81
C LYS A 11 -40.76 1.14 29.69
N GLY A 12 -40.02 1.11 30.80
CA GLY A 12 -38.57 1.27 30.79
C GLY A 12 -37.88 0.02 30.27
N PHE A 13 -36.73 0.20 29.64
CA PHE A 13 -35.85 -0.90 29.21
C PHE A 13 -35.28 -1.60 30.44
N THR A 14 -35.21 -2.94 30.45
CA THR A 14 -34.63 -3.67 31.58
C THR A 14 -33.11 -3.73 31.47
N LEU A 15 -32.40 -3.73 32.60
CA LEU A 15 -30.95 -3.89 32.61
C LEU A 15 -30.53 -5.25 32.04
N ILE A 16 -31.35 -6.29 32.25
CA ILE A 16 -31.07 -7.64 31.74
C ILE A 16 -31.17 -7.70 30.20
N GLU A 17 -32.13 -7.01 29.60
CA GLU A 17 -32.22 -6.89 28.13
C GLU A 17 -30.97 -6.23 27.56
N LEU A 18 -30.43 -5.20 28.23
CA LEU A 18 -29.21 -4.55 27.79
C LEU A 18 -27.99 -5.45 27.91
N ILE A 19 -27.89 -6.23 28.99
CA ILE A 19 -26.76 -7.16 29.23
C ILE A 19 -26.72 -8.27 28.18
N ILE A 20 -27.86 -8.84 27.79
CA ILE A 20 -27.91 -9.89 26.76
C ILE A 20 -27.49 -9.34 25.40
N VAL A 21 -27.92 -8.11 25.06
CA VAL A 21 -27.55 -7.47 23.78
C VAL A 21 -26.05 -7.25 23.69
N ILE A 22 -25.41 -6.70 24.72
CA ILE A 22 -23.95 -6.49 24.70
C ILE A 22 -23.19 -7.82 24.66
N ALA A 23 -23.71 -8.88 25.31
CA ALA A 23 -23.10 -10.20 25.29
C ALA A 23 -23.09 -10.80 23.87
N ILE A 24 -24.19 -10.69 23.13
CA ILE A 24 -24.27 -11.16 21.74
C ILE A 24 -23.34 -10.34 20.84
N ILE A 25 -23.32 -9.01 20.98
CA ILE A 25 -22.42 -8.13 20.21
C ILE A 25 -20.95 -8.49 20.49
N ALA A 26 -20.58 -8.79 21.74
CA ALA A 26 -19.22 -9.18 22.10
C ALA A 26 -18.77 -10.47 21.39
N ILE A 27 -19.63 -11.49 21.33
CA ILE A 27 -19.34 -12.75 20.63
C ILE A 27 -19.15 -12.52 19.13
N LEU A 28 -20.05 -11.74 18.50
CA LEU A 28 -19.95 -11.42 17.08
C LEU A 28 -18.69 -10.60 16.76
N ALA A 29 -18.38 -9.61 17.60
CA ALA A 29 -17.20 -8.77 17.46
C ALA A 29 -15.90 -9.58 17.56
N ALA A 30 -15.83 -10.56 18.46
CA ALA A 30 -14.64 -11.40 18.64
C ALA A 30 -14.24 -12.16 17.36
N ILE A 31 -15.20 -12.57 16.54
CA ILE A 31 -14.95 -13.26 15.26
C ILE A 31 -14.78 -12.25 14.11
N ALA A 32 -15.57 -11.18 14.11
CA ALA A 32 -15.59 -10.22 13.01
C ALA A 32 -14.34 -9.34 12.96
N ILE A 33 -13.83 -8.87 14.12
CA ILE A 33 -12.68 -7.96 14.20
C ILE A 33 -11.41 -8.54 13.54
N PRO A 34 -10.91 -9.74 13.90
CA PRO A 34 -9.68 -10.27 13.30
C PRO A 34 -9.82 -10.48 11.78
N ASN A 35 -10.98 -10.97 11.33
CA ASN A 35 -11.26 -11.14 9.90
C ASN A 35 -11.28 -9.80 9.15
N PHE A 36 -11.94 -8.79 9.73
CA PHE A 36 -12.02 -7.46 9.15
C PHE A 36 -10.64 -6.80 9.04
N LEU A 37 -9.79 -6.92 10.07
CA LEU A 37 -8.41 -6.41 10.03
C LEU A 37 -7.59 -7.08 8.91
N GLY A 38 -7.73 -8.40 8.71
CA GLY A 38 -7.08 -9.11 7.62
C GLY A 38 -7.53 -8.64 6.23
N ILE A 39 -8.84 -8.41 6.05
CA ILE A 39 -9.41 -7.89 4.79
C ILE A 39 -8.93 -6.46 4.53
N GLN A 40 -8.94 -5.59 5.54
CA GLN A 40 -8.41 -4.23 5.41
C GLN A 40 -6.93 -4.23 4.99
N ARG A 41 -6.10 -5.03 5.66
CA ARG A 41 -4.67 -5.16 5.36
C ARG A 41 -4.44 -5.60 3.91
N LYS A 42 -5.12 -6.66 3.46
CA LYS A 42 -5.07 -7.13 2.06
C LYS A 42 -5.55 -6.07 1.06
N SER A 43 -6.58 -5.30 1.42
CA SER A 43 -7.11 -4.24 0.55
C SER A 43 -6.11 -3.10 0.37
N LYS A 44 -5.44 -2.70 1.47
CA LYS A 44 -4.37 -1.69 1.44
C LYS A 44 -3.20 -2.12 0.56
N ILE A 45 -2.77 -3.39 0.67
CA ILE A 45 -1.70 -3.95 -0.16
C ILE A 45 -2.07 -3.93 -1.65
N LYS A 46 -3.29 -4.38 -1.99
CA LYS A 46 -3.74 -4.37 -3.38
C LYS A 46 -3.80 -2.95 -3.96
N ALA A 47 -4.22 -1.97 -3.16
CA ALA A 47 -4.21 -0.57 -3.55
C ALA A 47 -2.79 -0.06 -3.82
N ASP A 48 -1.82 -0.43 -2.99
CA ASP A 48 -0.41 -0.06 -3.18
C ASP A 48 0.20 -0.72 -4.41
N ILE A 49 -0.09 -2.01 -4.67
CA ILE A 49 0.37 -2.71 -5.87
C ILE A 49 -0.22 -2.06 -7.14
N ALA A 50 -1.50 -1.72 -7.14
CA ALA A 50 -2.14 -1.04 -8.27
C ALA A 50 -1.54 0.35 -8.52
N SER A 51 -1.27 1.09 -7.43
CA SER A 51 -0.61 2.40 -7.47
C SER A 51 0.82 2.28 -8.03
N ALA A 52 1.61 1.34 -7.50
CA ALA A 52 2.97 1.06 -7.94
C ALA A 52 3.04 0.62 -9.40
N LYS A 53 2.07 -0.19 -9.86
CA LYS A 53 1.95 -0.56 -11.27
C LYS A 53 1.69 0.65 -12.16
N THR A 54 0.78 1.53 -11.76
CA THR A 54 0.48 2.76 -12.52
C THR A 54 1.73 3.64 -12.65
N ILE A 55 2.49 3.77 -11.55
CA ILE A 55 3.76 4.48 -11.54
C ILE A 55 4.76 3.81 -12.49
N TYR A 56 4.92 2.48 -12.40
CA TYR A 56 5.80 1.71 -13.27
C TYR A 56 5.47 1.87 -14.76
N ASP A 57 4.19 1.81 -15.11
CA ASP A 57 3.72 1.99 -16.49
C ASP A 57 4.07 3.39 -17.00
N GLY A 58 3.93 4.44 -16.17
CA GLY A 58 4.31 5.81 -16.49
C GLY A 58 5.82 5.97 -16.74
N VAL A 59 6.65 5.37 -15.89
CA VAL A 59 8.12 5.36 -16.08
C VAL A 59 8.49 4.64 -17.37
N THR A 60 7.87 3.49 -17.63
CA THR A 60 8.12 2.68 -18.83
C THR A 60 7.72 3.43 -20.09
N ALA A 61 6.59 4.14 -20.09
CA ALA A 61 6.16 4.98 -21.18
C ALA A 61 7.16 6.13 -21.43
N GLY A 62 7.58 6.84 -20.37
CA GLY A 62 8.54 7.92 -20.49
C GLY A 62 9.90 7.48 -21.06
N ILE A 63 10.34 6.27 -20.72
CA ILE A 63 11.56 5.66 -21.30
C ILE A 63 11.33 5.27 -22.76
N ALA A 64 10.18 4.66 -23.08
CA ALA A 64 9.87 4.24 -24.45
C ALA A 64 9.74 5.42 -25.43
N GLU A 65 9.24 6.57 -24.94
CA GLU A 65 9.18 7.83 -25.69
C GLU A 65 10.55 8.55 -25.77
N GLY A 66 11.56 8.07 -25.03
CA GLY A 66 12.89 8.69 -24.98
C GLY A 66 12.95 9.99 -24.18
N LYS A 67 11.90 10.35 -23.43
CA LYS A 67 11.88 11.55 -22.57
C LYS A 67 12.60 11.32 -21.25
N ILE A 68 12.44 10.13 -20.67
CA ILE A 68 13.22 9.67 -19.52
C ILE A 68 14.38 8.86 -20.07
N VAL A 69 15.60 9.37 -19.91
CA VAL A 69 16.81 8.70 -20.39
C VAL A 69 17.63 8.26 -19.19
N PRO A 70 17.59 6.97 -18.80
CA PRO A 70 18.33 6.49 -17.64
C PRO A 70 19.84 6.58 -17.87
N SER A 71 20.54 7.20 -16.93
CA SER A 71 22.01 7.16 -16.89
C SER A 71 22.48 5.75 -16.50
N ILE A 72 23.69 5.39 -16.93
CA ILE A 72 24.33 4.14 -16.47
C ILE A 72 24.50 4.21 -14.94
N GLY A 73 24.09 3.16 -14.24
CA GLY A 73 24.00 3.09 -12.79
C GLY A 73 22.55 3.04 -12.32
N THR A 74 22.33 3.48 -11.08
CA THR A 74 21.03 3.42 -10.41
C THR A 74 20.52 4.82 -10.12
N GLU A 75 19.42 5.20 -10.75
CA GLU A 75 18.69 6.44 -10.45
C GLU A 75 17.54 6.13 -9.50
N THR A 76 17.32 6.98 -8.49
CA THR A 76 16.23 6.81 -7.53
C THR A 76 15.42 8.10 -7.46
N PHE A 77 14.11 7.97 -7.59
CA PHE A 77 13.14 9.05 -7.58
C PHE A 77 12.14 8.86 -6.44
N ILE A 78 11.97 9.88 -5.62
CA ILE A 78 11.03 9.89 -4.51
C ILE A 78 9.78 10.63 -4.99
N LEU A 79 8.63 9.97 -4.88
CA LEU A 79 7.35 10.54 -5.25
C LEU A 79 6.73 11.16 -4.00
N ASN A 80 6.73 12.49 -3.94
CA ASN A 80 6.17 13.26 -2.85
C ASN A 80 4.70 13.57 -3.16
N PRO A 81 3.73 12.92 -2.49
CA PRO A 81 2.33 13.25 -2.66
C PRO A 81 2.09 14.72 -2.31
N SER A 82 1.12 15.33 -2.97
CA SER A 82 0.70 16.71 -2.71
C SER A 82 0.29 16.86 -1.25
N ALA A 83 1.11 17.56 -0.45
CA ALA A 83 0.61 18.14 0.78
C ALA A 83 -0.40 19.23 0.39
N SER A 84 -1.55 19.27 1.07
CA SER A 84 -2.66 20.21 0.86
C SER A 84 -2.22 21.59 0.33
N GLY A 85 -2.31 21.80 -1.00
CA GLY A 85 -2.02 23.07 -1.68
C GLY A 85 -0.75 23.12 -2.53
N SER A 86 0.18 22.17 -2.41
CA SER A 86 1.37 22.05 -3.28
C SER A 86 1.17 21.04 -4.39
N LYS A 87 1.74 21.25 -5.58
CA LYS A 87 1.74 20.20 -6.61
C LYS A 87 2.49 18.98 -6.08
N ALA A 88 1.96 17.78 -6.34
CA ALA A 88 2.70 16.55 -6.09
C ALA A 88 4.03 16.60 -6.87
N GLU A 89 5.15 16.24 -6.24
CA GLU A 89 6.50 16.47 -6.76
C GLU A 89 7.28 15.16 -6.84
N VAL A 90 8.00 14.96 -7.94
CA VAL A 90 8.95 13.85 -8.07
C VAL A 90 10.35 14.43 -7.92
N THR A 91 11.10 13.95 -6.92
CA THR A 91 12.46 14.44 -6.63
C THR A 91 13.48 13.33 -6.83
N ALA A 92 14.58 13.62 -7.52
CA ALA A 92 15.72 12.72 -7.57
C ALA A 92 16.41 12.63 -6.19
N SER A 93 16.81 11.42 -5.79
CA SER A 93 17.48 11.13 -4.51
C SER A 93 19.01 11.18 -4.64
N GLY A 94 19.71 11.46 -3.53
CA GLY A 94 21.17 11.50 -3.47
C GLY A 94 21.80 12.72 -4.15
N THR A 95 23.06 12.59 -4.59
CA THR A 95 23.77 13.62 -5.38
C THR A 95 23.23 13.65 -6.81
N ALA A 96 22.03 14.21 -6.98
CA ALA A 96 21.30 14.20 -8.23
C ALA A 96 21.97 15.04 -9.32
N THR A 97 22.33 14.40 -10.43
CA THR A 97 22.81 15.07 -11.64
C THR A 97 21.67 15.87 -12.29
N GLN A 98 21.99 16.81 -13.18
CA GLN A 98 20.95 17.56 -13.90
C GLN A 98 20.08 16.64 -14.78
N ALA A 99 20.66 15.58 -15.35
CA ALA A 99 19.91 14.57 -16.09
C ALA A 99 18.87 13.88 -15.20
N MET A 100 19.23 13.49 -13.98
CA MET A 100 18.29 12.91 -13.00
C MET A 100 17.19 13.91 -12.63
N LYS A 101 17.51 15.18 -12.42
CA LYS A 101 16.48 16.21 -12.13
C LYS A 101 15.51 16.40 -13.29
N ASN A 102 15.99 16.37 -14.52
CA ASN A 102 15.15 16.45 -15.71
C ASN A 102 14.26 15.20 -15.84
N ASN A 103 14.82 14.00 -15.68
CA ASN A 103 14.06 12.75 -15.65
C ASN A 103 12.96 12.77 -14.58
N ALA A 104 13.23 13.35 -13.40
CA ALA A 104 12.25 13.51 -12.34
C ALA A 104 11.08 14.42 -12.76
N ALA A 105 11.37 15.55 -13.41
CA ALA A 105 10.35 16.47 -13.92
C ALA A 105 9.51 15.84 -15.04
N GLU A 106 10.13 15.10 -15.95
CA GLU A 106 9.42 14.34 -16.99
C GLU A 106 8.51 13.28 -16.36
N LEU A 107 9.03 12.51 -15.40
CA LEU A 107 8.25 11.49 -14.69
C LEU A 107 7.04 12.10 -13.96
N GLN A 108 7.21 13.28 -13.34
CA GLN A 108 6.10 14.00 -12.72
C GLN A 108 4.97 14.31 -13.72
N GLY A 109 5.29 14.57 -14.99
CA GLY A 109 4.31 14.81 -16.05
C GLY A 109 3.44 13.58 -16.39
N TYR A 110 3.99 12.37 -16.23
CA TYR A 110 3.24 11.12 -16.47
C TYR A 110 2.34 10.72 -15.30
N LEU A 111 2.56 11.30 -14.11
CA LEU A 111 1.81 10.98 -12.90
C LEU A 111 0.75 12.06 -12.63
N GLN A 112 -0.47 11.86 -13.11
CA GLN A 112 -1.60 12.79 -12.89
C GLN A 112 -1.89 13.04 -11.41
N THR A 113 -1.68 12.01 -10.57
CA THR A 113 -1.74 12.09 -9.12
C THR A 113 -0.66 11.19 -8.55
N ILE A 114 0.05 11.65 -7.51
CA ILE A 114 0.95 10.79 -6.75
C ILE A 114 0.17 10.22 -5.56
N PRO A 115 -0.08 8.89 -5.51
CA PRO A 115 -0.79 8.28 -4.42
C PRO A 115 0.06 8.20 -3.15
N GLU A 116 -0.60 8.18 -2.00
CA GLU A 116 0.03 7.84 -0.72
C GLU A 116 -0.05 6.34 -0.45
N PRO A 117 1.07 5.68 -0.08
CA PRO A 117 1.05 4.30 0.37
C PRO A 117 0.06 4.05 1.52
N LYS A 118 -0.66 2.93 1.46
CA LYS A 118 -1.72 2.57 2.42
C LYS A 118 -1.35 1.44 3.36
N PHE A 119 -0.43 0.56 2.97
CA PHE A 119 -0.01 -0.60 3.76
C PHE A 119 1.15 -0.28 4.73
N LYS A 120 2.20 0.40 4.25
CA LYS A 120 3.31 0.90 5.06
C LYS A 120 3.41 2.41 4.96
N SER A 121 3.89 3.04 6.02
CA SER A 121 4.26 4.46 6.00
C SER A 121 5.46 4.69 5.08
N GLY A 122 5.49 5.85 4.44
CA GLY A 122 6.57 6.25 3.54
C GLY A 122 6.01 6.86 2.27
N LYS A 123 6.87 6.93 1.26
CA LYS A 123 6.60 7.46 -0.07
C LYS A 123 6.82 6.36 -1.09
N PHE A 124 6.14 6.46 -2.24
CA PHE A 124 6.53 5.65 -3.37
C PHE A 124 7.89 6.10 -3.89
N ILE A 125 8.75 5.14 -4.20
CA ILE A 125 10.09 5.36 -4.70
C ILE A 125 10.26 4.53 -5.96
N VAL A 126 10.70 5.16 -7.04
CA VAL A 126 11.05 4.51 -8.29
C VAL A 126 12.56 4.39 -8.35
N THR A 127 13.05 3.19 -8.63
CA THR A 127 14.45 2.96 -8.94
C THR A 127 14.58 2.47 -10.37
N ILE A 128 15.43 3.14 -11.14
CA ILE A 128 15.75 2.77 -12.53
C ILE A 128 17.23 2.41 -12.56
N ALA A 129 17.54 1.14 -12.84
CA ALA A 129 18.90 0.66 -12.98
C ALA A 129 19.18 0.37 -14.46
N SER A 130 20.26 0.95 -14.99
CA SER A 130 20.71 0.76 -16.36
C SER A 130 22.19 0.40 -16.38
N GLU A 131 22.58 -0.53 -17.24
CA GLU A 131 23.98 -0.95 -17.38
C GLU A 131 24.40 -0.81 -18.84
N LYS A 132 25.71 -0.64 -19.08
CA LYS A 132 26.27 -0.43 -20.42
C LYS A 132 25.87 -1.49 -21.46
N ASN A 133 25.67 -2.73 -21.01
CA ASN A 133 25.33 -3.87 -21.87
C ASN A 133 23.85 -4.27 -21.80
N LEU A 134 23.04 -3.54 -21.04
CA LEU A 134 21.64 -3.88 -20.85
C LEU A 134 20.78 -3.10 -21.85
N VAL A 135 20.11 -3.82 -22.74
CA VAL A 135 19.26 -3.23 -23.79
C VAL A 135 18.00 -2.55 -23.21
N LYS A 136 17.58 -2.96 -22.00
CA LYS A 136 16.38 -2.43 -21.32
C LYS A 136 16.68 -2.18 -19.84
N PRO A 137 16.42 -0.97 -19.31
CA PRO A 137 16.64 -0.69 -17.89
C PRO A 137 15.71 -1.53 -17.01
N VAL A 138 16.18 -1.88 -15.81
CA VAL A 138 15.37 -2.52 -14.77
C VAL A 138 14.68 -1.43 -13.96
N ILE A 139 13.35 -1.45 -13.94
CA ILE A 139 12.53 -0.51 -13.17
C ILE A 139 11.92 -1.24 -11.98
N LYS A 140 12.02 -0.64 -10.80
CA LYS A 140 11.40 -1.12 -9.57
C LYS A 140 10.62 0.03 -8.92
N VAL A 141 9.47 -0.30 -8.36
CA VAL A 141 8.68 0.64 -7.56
C VAL A 141 8.48 0.05 -6.18
N GLY A 142 8.83 0.82 -5.16
CA GLY A 142 8.73 0.40 -3.77
C GLY A 142 8.24 1.51 -2.85
N ILE A 143 8.16 1.19 -1.57
CA ILE A 143 7.79 2.12 -0.49
C ILE A 143 9.01 2.29 0.43
N GLY A 144 9.31 3.53 0.79
CA GLY A 144 10.37 3.87 1.75
C GLY A 144 10.44 5.38 1.99
N GLU A 145 11.58 5.86 2.48
CA GLU A 145 11.82 7.31 2.66
C GLU A 145 12.73 7.88 1.58
N THR A 146 13.98 7.40 1.52
CA THR A 146 15.00 7.87 0.56
C THR A 146 15.43 6.78 -0.43
N THR A 147 15.24 5.51 -0.03
CA THR A 147 15.49 4.30 -0.82
C THR A 147 14.34 3.32 -0.63
N ILE A 148 14.20 2.36 -1.55
CA ILE A 148 13.21 1.30 -1.43
C ILE A 148 13.54 0.42 -0.20
N GLN A 149 12.60 0.34 0.74
CA GLN A 149 12.65 -0.61 1.87
C GLN A 149 11.69 -1.79 1.68
N THR A 150 10.71 -1.64 0.79
CA THR A 150 9.68 -2.62 0.49
C THR A 150 9.45 -2.55 -1.01
N GLU A 151 9.91 -3.56 -1.76
CA GLU A 151 9.63 -3.64 -3.20
C GLU A 151 8.16 -4.01 -3.40
N VAL A 152 7.43 -3.23 -4.20
CA VAL A 152 6.00 -3.43 -4.43
C VAL A 152 5.74 -3.91 -5.85
N TYR A 153 6.46 -3.39 -6.84
CA TYR A 153 6.29 -3.79 -8.24
C TYR A 153 7.65 -3.85 -8.96
N PRO A 154 7.89 -4.87 -9.80
CA PRO A 154 6.95 -5.92 -10.24
C PRO A 154 6.79 -7.12 -9.28
N GLY A 155 7.62 -7.23 -8.23
CA GLY A 155 7.65 -8.42 -7.38
C GLY A 155 6.44 -8.64 -6.45
N GLY A 156 5.72 -7.58 -6.06
CA GLY A 156 4.64 -7.66 -5.09
C GLY A 156 3.36 -8.27 -5.66
N LYS A 157 3.04 -9.51 -5.22
CA LYS A 157 1.78 -10.20 -5.54
C LYS A 157 0.85 -10.29 -4.35
N ASP A 158 1.41 -10.30 -3.15
CA ASP A 158 0.71 -10.39 -1.89
C ASP A 158 1.56 -9.80 -0.75
N GLU A 159 1.05 -9.94 0.47
CA GLU A 159 1.70 -9.47 1.68
C GLU A 159 3.09 -10.05 1.95
N TYR A 160 3.32 -11.31 1.59
CA TYR A 160 4.62 -11.93 1.85
C TYR A 160 5.64 -11.42 0.83
N ALA A 161 5.23 -11.32 -0.44
CA ALA A 161 6.06 -10.82 -1.52
C ALA A 161 6.53 -9.37 -1.30
N ILE A 162 5.69 -8.49 -0.73
CA ILE A 162 6.06 -7.08 -0.50
C ILE A 162 7.00 -6.88 0.69
N ASN A 163 6.95 -7.74 1.71
CA ASN A 163 7.79 -7.57 2.90
C ASN A 163 9.23 -8.10 2.70
N ASN A 164 9.53 -8.69 1.53
CA ASN A 164 10.85 -9.23 1.24
C ASN A 164 11.66 -8.24 0.41
N VAL A 165 12.71 -7.68 1.03
CA VAL A 165 13.58 -6.64 0.45
C VAL A 165 14.48 -7.19 -0.67
N ASP A 166 14.60 -8.52 -0.79
CA ASP A 166 15.62 -9.18 -1.61
C ASP A 166 15.10 -9.83 -2.91
N GLY A 167 13.81 -9.67 -3.24
CA GLY A 167 13.21 -10.24 -4.46
C GLY A 167 13.17 -11.79 -4.51
N LYS A 168 13.59 -12.50 -3.46
CA LYS A 168 13.33 -13.93 -3.30
C LYS A 168 11.88 -14.10 -2.85
N ALA A 169 11.05 -14.79 -3.63
CA ALA A 169 9.71 -15.16 -3.19
C ALA A 169 9.84 -16.06 -1.94
N THR A 170 9.51 -15.55 -0.75
CA THR A 170 9.26 -16.41 0.40
C THR A 170 7.91 -17.06 0.14
N GLU A 171 7.91 -18.39 -0.01
CA GLU A 171 6.68 -19.16 -0.13
C GLU A 171 5.75 -18.81 1.03
N LYS A 172 4.49 -18.54 0.69
CA LYS A 172 3.41 -18.28 1.65
C LYS A 172 3.43 -19.40 2.70
N PRO A 173 3.45 -19.09 4.01
CA PRO A 173 3.34 -20.13 5.03
C PRO A 173 2.00 -20.85 4.83
N ASP A 174 2.08 -22.15 4.51
CA ASP A 174 0.91 -22.98 4.28
C ASP A 174 0.00 -22.95 5.51
N SER A 175 -1.27 -22.62 5.29
CA SER A 175 -2.28 -22.53 6.34
C SER A 175 -2.79 -23.89 6.83
N ASN A 176 -1.98 -24.95 6.73
CA ASN A 176 -2.43 -26.31 6.99
C ASN A 176 -1.38 -27.23 7.64
N VAL A 177 -0.52 -26.72 8.51
CA VAL A 177 0.24 -27.60 9.43
C VAL A 177 -0.63 -27.88 10.66
N VAL A 178 -1.66 -28.69 10.46
CA VAL A 178 -2.25 -29.47 11.56
C VAL A 178 -1.28 -30.61 11.85
N ASN A 179 -0.63 -30.50 13.00
CA ASN A 179 0.04 -31.54 13.77
C ASN A 179 -0.23 -32.99 13.31
N GLN A 180 0.82 -33.71 12.92
CA GLN A 180 0.91 -35.13 13.17
C GLN A 180 2.26 -35.40 13.83
N GLY A 181 2.25 -35.42 15.17
CA GLY A 181 3.15 -36.30 15.89
C GLY A 181 2.83 -37.73 15.48
N SER A 182 3.80 -38.40 14.87
CA SER A 182 3.81 -39.86 14.76
C SER A 182 4.97 -40.34 15.61
N ASP A 183 4.63 -40.80 16.81
CA ASP A 183 5.39 -41.81 17.53
C ASP A 183 5.82 -42.91 16.56
N SER A 184 7.11 -43.26 16.61
CA SER A 184 7.66 -44.63 16.54
C SER A 184 9.17 -44.56 16.77
#